data_AF-A0A661HB03-F1
#
_entry.id   AF-A0A661HB03-F1
#
_cell.length_a   1.000
_cell.length_b   1.000
_cell.length_c   1.000
_cell.angle_alpha   90.00
_cell.angle_beta   90.00
_cell.angle_gamma   90.00
#
_symmetry.space_group_name_H-M   'P 1'
#
loop_
_entity.id
_entity.type
_entity.pdbx_description
1 polymer ?
#
loop_
_entity_poly.entity_id
_entity_poly.type
_entity_poly.pdbx_seq_one_letter_code
_entity_poly.pdbx_strand_id
1 'polypeptide(L)'
;ITDLSRPVHVPRIVFSQLSLRGLAHDPMNGEAHDLPYPNLQHLREVLASLLSVDSKSSKLFLKQVNEGVFYRTIRGGFYVGDQWDFAFYRFPDVEELEAHHFAWWRSAQAS
;
A
#
# COMPACT_ATOMS: atom_id res chain seq x y z
N ILE A 1 -8.01 6.79 14.39
CA ILE A 1 -9.00 6.54 13.32
C ILE A 1 -10.09 5.57 13.77
N THR A 2 -9.82 4.67 14.74
CA THR A 2 -10.82 3.74 15.32
C THR A 2 -11.44 4.22 16.64
N ASP A 3 -10.89 5.27 17.24
CA ASP A 3 -11.35 5.86 18.49
C ASP A 3 -12.68 6.61 18.32
N LEU A 4 -13.76 6.04 18.88
CA LEU A 4 -15.13 6.56 18.81
C LEU A 4 -15.31 7.93 19.46
N SER A 5 -14.39 8.36 20.33
CA SER A 5 -14.44 9.69 20.97
C SER A 5 -14.05 10.82 20.02
N ARG A 6 -13.45 10.50 18.86
CA ARG A 6 -13.03 11.48 17.87
C ARG A 6 -14.13 11.77 16.85
N PRO A 7 -14.22 13.01 16.34
CA PRO A 7 -15.26 13.39 15.38
C PRO A 7 -15.15 12.65 14.03
N VAL A 8 -13.96 12.20 13.66
CA VAL A 8 -13.73 11.37 12.48
C VAL A 8 -13.19 10.02 12.93
N HIS A 9 -14.05 9.01 12.89
CA HIS A 9 -13.71 7.64 13.25
C HIS A 9 -14.43 6.62 12.36
N VAL A 10 -13.89 5.42 12.31
CA VAL A 10 -14.54 4.23 11.75
C VAL A 10 -14.49 3.11 12.79
N PRO A 11 -15.53 2.28 12.91
CA PRO A 11 -15.58 1.25 13.96
C PRO A 11 -14.45 0.22 13.81
N ARG A 12 -14.08 -0.12 12.57
CA ARG A 12 -12.96 -1.01 12.22
C ARG A 12 -12.27 -0.51 10.96
N ILE A 13 -10.99 -0.84 10.80
CA ILE A 13 -10.21 -0.53 9.60
C ILE A 13 -9.55 -1.78 9.02
N VAL A 14 -9.53 -1.86 7.69
CA VAL A 14 -8.73 -2.82 6.94
C VAL A 14 -7.68 -2.06 6.14
N PHE A 15 -6.42 -2.48 6.21
CA PHE A 15 -5.34 -1.90 5.43
C PHE A 15 -4.29 -2.94 5.08
N SER A 16 -3.48 -2.64 4.07
CA SER A 16 -2.31 -3.42 3.69
C SER A 16 -1.11 -2.50 3.60
N GLN A 17 0.07 -3.04 3.87
CA GLN A 17 1.30 -2.36 3.49
C GLN A 17 1.49 -2.55 1.98
N LEU A 18 1.82 -1.48 1.27
CA LEU A 18 2.13 -1.53 -0.16
C LEU A 18 3.63 -1.28 -0.36
N SER A 19 4.23 -1.99 -1.31
CA SER A 19 5.63 -1.84 -1.67
C SER A 19 5.82 -0.68 -2.64
N LEU A 20 6.79 0.20 -2.33
CA LEU A 20 7.30 1.22 -3.23
C LEU A 20 8.45 0.72 -4.12
N ARG A 21 8.83 -0.56 -4.00
CA ARG A 21 9.90 -1.19 -4.78
C ARG A 21 11.18 -0.32 -4.77
N GLY A 22 11.76 -0.03 -5.93
CA GLY A 22 12.99 0.77 -6.03
C GLY A 22 12.86 2.18 -5.43
N LEU A 23 11.66 2.76 -5.47
CA LEU A 23 11.39 4.09 -4.91
C LEU A 23 11.53 4.17 -3.39
N ALA A 24 11.48 3.03 -2.69
CA ALA A 24 11.68 2.99 -1.24
C ALA A 24 13.11 3.40 -0.84
N HIS A 25 14.08 3.22 -1.74
CA HIS A 25 15.50 3.46 -1.49
C HIS A 25 16.05 4.65 -2.29
N ASP A 26 15.62 4.79 -3.55
CA ASP A 26 15.93 5.93 -4.39
C ASP A 26 14.63 6.48 -5.01
N PRO A 27 14.03 7.51 -4.39
CA PRO A 27 12.83 8.13 -4.94
C PRO A 27 12.98 8.68 -6.35
N MET A 28 14.17 9.15 -6.75
CA MET A 28 14.34 9.86 -8.01
C MET A 28 14.73 8.92 -9.16
N ASN A 29 15.53 7.89 -8.90
CA ASN A 29 16.04 6.98 -9.93
C ASN A 29 15.63 5.52 -9.74
N GLY A 30 15.00 5.17 -8.62
CA GLY A 30 14.58 3.80 -8.34
C GLY A 30 13.53 3.29 -9.33
N GLU A 31 13.57 1.99 -9.62
CA GLU A 31 12.60 1.32 -10.50
C GLU A 31 11.17 1.40 -9.96
N ALA A 32 10.25 1.79 -10.83
CA ALA A 32 8.85 2.06 -10.49
C ALA A 32 7.84 1.51 -11.50
N HIS A 33 8.30 0.83 -12.55
CA HIS A 33 7.46 0.37 -13.67
C HIS A 33 6.30 -0.54 -13.23
N ASP A 34 6.48 -1.31 -12.16
CA ASP A 34 5.44 -2.22 -11.63
C ASP A 34 4.49 -1.54 -10.65
N LEU A 35 4.69 -0.26 -10.36
CA LEU A 35 3.84 0.45 -9.42
C LEU A 35 2.57 0.99 -10.10
N PRO A 36 1.42 0.87 -9.44
CA PRO A 36 0.12 1.23 -10.00
C PRO A 36 -0.19 2.73 -9.84
N TYR A 37 0.82 3.59 -9.96
CA TYR A 37 0.65 5.04 -9.81
C TYR A 37 0.69 5.69 -11.18
N PRO A 38 -0.41 6.31 -11.66
CA PRO A 38 -0.44 6.91 -12.99
C PRO A 38 0.47 8.13 -13.13
N ASN A 39 0.71 8.86 -12.04
CA ASN A 39 1.62 10.00 -12.01
C ASN A 39 2.88 9.68 -11.19
N LEU A 40 3.78 8.90 -11.81
CA LEU A 40 5.05 8.51 -11.18
C LEU A 40 5.92 9.72 -10.83
N GLN A 41 6.01 10.72 -11.70
CA GLN A 41 6.83 11.91 -11.45
C GLN A 41 6.39 12.64 -10.17
N HIS A 42 5.09 12.83 -9.98
CA HIS A 42 4.57 13.43 -8.76
C HIS A 42 4.86 12.57 -7.52
N LEU A 43 4.74 11.24 -7.63
CA LEU A 43 5.09 10.34 -6.53
C LEU A 43 6.57 10.48 -6.14
N ARG A 44 7.48 10.57 -7.12
CA ARG A 44 8.92 10.77 -6.87
C ARG A 44 9.19 12.06 -6.11
N GLU A 45 8.59 13.17 -6.55
CA GLU A 45 8.73 14.48 -5.91
C GLU A 45 8.20 14.48 -4.46
N VAL A 46 7.04 13.85 -4.23
CA VAL A 46 6.48 13.69 -2.89
C VAL A 46 7.43 12.89 -2.00
N LEU A 47 7.93 11.74 -2.48
CA LEU A 47 8.86 10.90 -1.72
C LEU A 47 10.18 11.62 -1.44
N ALA A 48 10.75 12.33 -2.41
CA ALA A 48 11.96 13.13 -2.23
C ALA A 48 11.73 14.24 -1.18
N SER A 49 10.60 14.94 -1.24
CA SER A 49 10.26 15.97 -0.26
C SER A 49 10.15 15.40 1.16
N LEU A 50 9.56 14.20 1.31
CA LEU A 50 9.42 13.52 2.61
C LEU A 50 10.76 13.13 3.22
N LEU A 51 11.74 12.74 2.40
CA LEU A 51 13.10 12.43 2.87
C LEU A 51 13.91 13.68 3.25
N SER A 52 13.62 14.83 2.62
CA SER A 52 14.36 16.08 2.86
C SER A 52 13.90 16.86 4.10
N VAL A 53 12.71 16.56 4.64
CA VAL A 53 12.10 17.34 5.73
C VAL A 53 12.36 16.63 7.07
N ASP A 54 13.13 17.28 7.96
CA ASP A 54 13.43 16.78 9.32
C ASP A 54 12.21 16.68 10.25
N SER A 55 11.08 17.25 9.85
CA SER A 55 9.82 17.15 10.60
C SER A 55 8.94 16.03 10.06
N LYS A 56 8.46 15.14 10.96
CA LYS A 56 7.56 14.01 10.66
C LYS A 56 6.17 14.48 10.19
N SER A 57 6.10 15.20 9.09
CA SER A 57 4.83 15.57 8.46
C SER A 57 4.30 14.37 7.69
N SER A 58 3.33 13.67 8.28
CA SER A 58 2.63 12.58 7.58
C SER A 58 1.62 13.19 6.61
N LYS A 59 1.85 13.03 5.31
CA LYS A 59 0.91 13.49 4.28
C LYS A 59 -0.05 12.36 3.90
N LEU A 60 -1.31 12.48 4.33
CA LEU A 60 -2.36 11.54 3.94
C LEU A 60 -3.00 12.02 2.63
N PHE A 61 -2.86 11.24 1.56
CA PHE A 61 -3.58 11.47 0.32
C PHE A 61 -4.78 10.53 0.27
N LEU A 62 -5.98 11.10 0.35
CA LEU A 62 -7.22 10.36 0.15
C LEU A 62 -7.44 10.21 -1.36
N LYS A 63 -6.90 9.15 -1.98
CA LYS A 63 -7.31 8.78 -3.34
C LYS A 63 -8.68 8.13 -3.21
N GLN A 64 -9.71 8.65 -3.90
CA GLN A 64 -10.89 7.84 -4.13
C GLN A 64 -10.43 6.60 -4.90
N VAL A 65 -10.52 5.44 -4.25
CA VAL A 65 -10.13 4.14 -4.80
C VAL A 65 -11.17 3.77 -5.87
N ASN A 66 -11.09 4.41 -7.04
CA ASN A 66 -11.81 3.99 -8.24
C ASN A 66 -11.08 2.84 -8.96
N GLU A 67 -9.81 2.63 -8.62
CA GLU A 67 -8.96 1.57 -9.14
C GLU A 67 -8.88 0.46 -8.08
N GLY A 68 -8.96 -0.81 -8.48
CA GLY A 68 -9.01 -1.95 -7.57
C GLY A 68 -7.78 -2.11 -6.66
N VAL A 69 -7.76 -3.18 -5.87
CA VAL A 69 -6.61 -3.51 -5.01
C VAL A 69 -5.46 -4.01 -5.89
N PHE A 70 -4.31 -3.33 -5.83
CA PHE A 70 -3.11 -3.74 -6.55
C PHE A 70 -2.36 -4.86 -5.81
N TYR A 71 -2.83 -6.10 -5.96
CA TYR A 71 -2.30 -7.26 -5.24
C TYR A 71 -0.79 -7.45 -5.40
N ARG A 72 -0.22 -7.10 -6.57
CA ARG A 72 1.24 -7.11 -6.83
C ARG A 72 2.08 -6.19 -5.95
N THR A 73 1.45 -5.23 -5.29
CA THR A 73 2.12 -4.31 -4.38
C THR A 73 1.98 -4.70 -2.92
N ILE A 74 1.12 -5.66 -2.58
CA ILE A 74 0.90 -6.06 -1.20
C ILE A 74 2.19 -6.59 -0.59
N ARG A 75 2.52 -6.05 0.58
CA ARG A 75 3.64 -6.49 1.40
C ARG A 75 3.09 -7.16 2.65
N GLY A 76 3.34 -8.46 2.78
CA GLY A 76 3.00 -9.26 3.96
C GLY A 76 1.54 -9.69 4.03
N GLY A 77 0.58 -8.77 3.90
CA GLY A 77 -0.84 -9.10 3.80
C GLY A 77 -1.78 -8.03 4.36
N PHE A 78 -2.96 -8.47 4.77
CA PHE A 78 -4.03 -7.59 5.22
C PHE A 78 -4.11 -7.54 6.74
N TYR A 79 -4.27 -6.34 7.25
CA TYR A 79 -4.41 -6.05 8.66
C TYR A 79 -5.83 -5.54 8.90
N VAL A 80 -6.53 -6.15 9.85
CA VAL A 80 -7.88 -5.77 10.25
C VAL A 80 -7.84 -5.49 11.73
N GLY A 81 -8.37 -4.35 12.15
CA GLY A 81 -8.39 -4.06 13.57
C GLY A 81 -9.39 -3.00 13.98
N ASP A 82 -9.62 -2.97 15.28
CA ASP A 82 -10.34 -1.92 15.97
C ASP A 82 -9.54 -1.44 17.19
N GLN A 83 -10.23 -0.91 18.20
CA GLN A 83 -9.62 -0.41 19.43
C GLN A 83 -9.25 -1.52 20.43
N TRP A 84 -9.73 -2.75 20.21
CA TRP A 84 -9.58 -3.88 21.13
C TRP A 84 -8.81 -5.03 20.49
N ASP A 85 -9.16 -5.36 19.24
CA ASP A 85 -8.68 -6.56 18.56
C ASP A 85 -7.95 -6.23 17.25
N PHE A 86 -7.03 -7.12 16.89
CA PHE A 86 -6.24 -7.04 15.67
C PHE A 86 -6.03 -8.43 15.07
N ALA A 87 -6.28 -8.55 13.77
CA ALA A 87 -6.08 -9.76 12.99
C ALA A 87 -5.15 -9.47 11.80
N PHE A 88 -4.21 -10.39 11.57
CA PHE A 88 -3.32 -10.36 10.42
C PHE A 88 -3.60 -11.56 9.51
N TYR A 89 -3.94 -11.26 8.26
CA TYR A 89 -4.16 -12.24 7.19
C TYR A 89 -2.96 -12.17 6.25
N ARG A 90 -2.04 -13.13 6.41
CA ARG A 90 -0.85 -13.23 5.57
C ARG A 90 -1.26 -13.43 4.11
N PHE A 91 -0.69 -12.62 3.24
CA PHE A 91 -0.80 -12.80 1.80
C PHE A 91 0.33 -13.73 1.34
N PRO A 92 0.05 -14.69 0.45
CA PRO A 92 1.08 -15.58 -0.09
C PRO A 92 2.21 -14.78 -0.74
N ASP A 93 3.43 -15.32 -0.70
CA ASP A 93 4.56 -14.74 -1.44
C ASP A 93 4.43 -15.02 -2.95
N VAL A 94 5.27 -14.38 -3.75
CA VAL A 94 5.16 -14.45 -5.20
C VAL A 94 5.41 -15.87 -5.68
N GLU A 95 6.35 -16.57 -5.04
CA GLU A 95 6.70 -17.94 -5.32
C GLU A 95 5.50 -18.88 -5.11
N GLU A 96 4.77 -18.74 -3.99
CA GLU A 96 3.56 -19.51 -3.71
C GLU A 96 2.42 -19.17 -4.69
N LEU A 97 2.26 -17.88 -5.03
CA LEU A 97 1.24 -17.44 -5.99
C LEU A 97 1.48 -18.00 -7.39
N GLU A 98 2.74 -18.03 -7.83
CA GLU A 98 3.12 -18.61 -9.12
C GLU A 98 3.02 -20.13 -9.14
N ALA A 99 3.33 -20.80 -8.03
CA ALA A 99 3.30 -22.26 -7.96
C ALA A 99 1.88 -22.83 -7.78
N HIS A 100 1.07 -22.25 -6.90
CA HIS A 100 -0.19 -22.85 -6.43
C HIS A 100 -1.44 -22.06 -6.80
N HIS A 101 -1.30 -20.79 -7.19
CA HIS A 101 -2.42 -19.89 -7.49
C HIS A 101 -2.30 -19.19 -8.86
N PHE A 102 -1.56 -19.79 -9.79
CA PHE A 102 -1.13 -19.16 -11.05
C PHE A 102 -2.25 -18.47 -11.84
N ALA A 103 -3.37 -19.16 -12.08
CA ALA A 103 -4.47 -18.64 -12.88
C ALA A 103 -5.09 -17.38 -12.26
N TRP A 104 -5.33 -17.42 -10.95
CA TRP A 104 -5.83 -16.25 -10.22
C TRP A 104 -4.78 -15.14 -10.20
N TRP A 105 -3.52 -15.48 -9.95
CA TRP A 105 -2.45 -14.50 -9.85
C TRP A 105 -2.25 -13.70 -11.13
N ARG A 106 -2.27 -14.38 -12.29
CA ARG A 106 -2.20 -13.73 -13.60
C ARG A 106 -3.37 -12.77 -13.83
N SER A 107 -4.58 -13.13 -13.40
CA SER A 107 -5.74 -12.25 -13.48
C SER A 107 -5.62 -11.05 -12.55
N ALA A 108 -5.15 -11.27 -11.32
CA ALA A 108 -5.00 -10.23 -10.30
C ALA A 108 -3.91 -9.20 -10.63
N GLN A 109 -2.98 -9.52 -11.54
CA GLN A 109 -1.96 -8.60 -12.04
C GLN A 109 -2.43 -7.69 -13.19
N ALA A 110 -3.54 -8.03 -13.85
CA ALA A 110 -4.04 -7.31 -15.02
C ALA A 110 -4.99 -6.14 -14.68
N SER A 111 -5.28 -5.94 -13.38
CA SER A 111 -6.17 -4.90 -12.85
C SER A 111 -5.40 -3.81 -12.11
#